data_AF-A0A2W5QNL6-F1
#
_entry.id   AF-A0A2W5QNL6-F1
#
_cell.length_a   1.000
_cell.length_b   1.000
_cell.length_c   1.000
_cell.angle_alpha   90.00
_cell.angle_beta   90.00
_cell.angle_gamma   90.00
#
_symmetry.space_group_name_H-M   'P 1'
#
loop_
_entity.id
_entity.type
_entity.pdbx_description
1 polymer ?
#
loop_
_entity_poly.entity_id
_entity_poly.type
_entity_poly.pdbx_seq_one_letter_code
_entity_poly.pdbx_strand_id
1 'polypeptide(L)'
;MTWELAHLYAFLSWPPLLAVLFIASCRLNAMPRETLFSVVLEYALWAGIAVALLLAPLVGDWPGPVVMLVSWALAGVLFCSRRAWAGDVAPDVATDQAPLSKLPEV
;
A
#
# COMPACT_ATOMS: atom_id res chain seq x y z
N MET A 1 24.73 -12.55 -4.16
CA MET A 1 24.02 -12.47 -2.85
C MET A 1 23.83 -13.90 -2.36
N THR A 2 24.13 -14.21 -1.10
CA THR A 2 23.85 -15.55 -0.57
C THR A 2 22.34 -15.71 -0.35
N TRP A 3 21.86 -16.95 -0.44
CA TRP A 3 20.44 -17.31 -0.28
C TRP A 3 19.87 -16.85 1.09
N GLU A 4 20.67 -16.92 2.14
CA GLU A 4 20.31 -16.46 3.49
C GLU A 4 20.10 -14.93 3.55
N LEU A 5 20.96 -14.16 2.86
CA LEU A 5 20.85 -12.70 2.84
C LEU A 5 19.60 -12.25 2.08
N ALA A 6 19.24 -12.94 0.99
CA ALA A 6 18.04 -12.66 0.21
C ALA A 6 16.76 -12.78 1.07
N HIS A 7 16.66 -13.85 1.87
CA HIS A 7 15.54 -14.04 2.79
C HIS A 7 15.51 -13.02 3.91
N LEU A 8 16.68 -12.67 4.46
CA LEU A 8 16.76 -11.63 5.48
C LEU A 8 16.24 -10.28 4.94
N TYR A 9 16.67 -9.89 3.74
CA TYR A 9 16.18 -8.67 3.11
C TYR A 9 14.69 -8.73 2.79
N ALA A 10 14.18 -9.88 2.34
CA ALA A 10 12.74 -10.06 2.11
C ALA A 10 11.94 -9.89 3.40
N PHE A 11 12.36 -10.58 4.46
CA PHE A 11 11.74 -10.50 5.77
C PHE A 11 11.75 -9.08 6.34
N LEU A 12 12.86 -8.34 6.19
CA LEU A 12 12.97 -6.96 6.67
C LEU A 12 12.25 -5.94 5.79
N SER A 13 11.99 -6.25 4.52
CA SER A 13 11.27 -5.37 3.59
C SER A 13 9.75 -5.55 3.66
N TRP A 14 9.26 -6.71 4.08
CA TRP A 14 7.82 -6.97 4.17
C TRP A 14 7.06 -6.03 5.12
N PRO A 15 7.49 -5.80 6.37
CA PRO A 15 6.78 -4.90 7.28
C PRO A 15 6.58 -3.47 6.74
N PRO A 16 7.60 -2.75 6.24
CA PRO A 16 7.39 -1.41 5.69
C PRO A 16 6.55 -1.44 4.40
N LEU A 17 6.70 -2.46 3.53
CA LEU A 17 5.87 -2.58 2.33
C LEU A 17 4.39 -2.80 2.67
N LEU A 18 4.09 -3.63 3.69
CA LEU A 18 2.72 -3.81 4.19
C LEU A 18 2.17 -2.51 4.79
N ALA A 19 2.99 -1.76 5.52
CA ALA A 19 2.58 -0.45 6.06
C ALA A 19 2.28 0.55 4.94
N VAL A 20 3.12 0.63 3.90
CA VAL A 20 2.89 1.47 2.72
C VAL A 20 1.58 1.08 2.03
N LEU A 21 1.37 -0.20 1.76
CA LEU A 21 0.16 -0.71 1.13
C LEU A 21 -1.07 -0.34 1.95
N PHE A 22 -1.04 -0.61 3.25
CA PHE A 22 -2.14 -0.31 4.15
C PHE A 22 -2.47 1.19 4.17
N ILE A 23 -1.49 2.06 4.41
CA ILE A 23 -1.70 3.52 4.47
C ILE A 23 -2.19 4.04 3.12
N ALA A 24 -1.59 3.61 2.01
CA ALA A 24 -1.97 4.09 0.68
C ALA A 24 -3.38 3.65 0.30
N SER A 25 -3.76 2.39 0.57
CA SER A 25 -5.12 1.90 0.32
C SER A 25 -6.16 2.60 1.20
N CYS A 26 -5.89 2.79 2.49
CA CYS A 26 -6.76 3.56 3.37
C CYS A 26 -6.94 5.00 2.87
N ARG A 27 -5.84 5.63 2.44
CA ARG A 27 -5.88 7.00 1.94
C ARG A 27 -6.70 7.11 0.67
N LEU A 28 -6.48 6.23 -0.30
CA LEU A 28 -7.27 6.18 -1.55
C LEU A 28 -8.77 6.02 -1.27
N ASN A 29 -9.13 5.18 -0.31
CA ASN A 29 -10.53 4.96 0.04
C ASN A 29 -11.17 6.17 0.75
N ALA A 30 -10.39 6.93 1.53
CA ALA A 30 -10.85 8.12 2.24
C ALA A 30 -10.79 9.42 1.41
N MET A 31 -10.20 9.40 0.21
CA MET A 31 -10.08 10.60 -0.63
C MET A 31 -11.47 11.08 -1.11
N PRO A 32 -11.80 12.38 -0.98
CA PRO A 32 -12.99 12.96 -1.60
C PRO A 32 -12.97 12.81 -3.12
N ARG A 33 -14.16 12.77 -3.75
CA ARG A 33 -14.30 12.67 -5.22
C ARG A 33 -13.64 13.81 -6.00
N GLU A 34 -13.46 14.96 -5.36
CA GLU A 34 -12.83 16.16 -5.94
C GLU A 34 -11.31 16.22 -5.70
N THR A 35 -10.70 15.14 -5.19
CA THR A 35 -9.25 15.08 -5.01
C THR A 35 -8.54 15.19 -6.35
N LEU A 36 -7.47 15.98 -6.40
CA LEU A 36 -6.63 16.13 -7.59
C LEU A 36 -6.14 14.75 -8.06
N PHE A 37 -6.34 14.47 -9.35
CA PHE A 37 -5.96 13.18 -9.95
C PHE A 37 -4.48 12.82 -9.74
N SER A 38 -3.60 13.83 -9.72
CA SER A 38 -2.17 13.63 -9.43
C SER A 38 -1.93 12.98 -8.07
N VAL A 39 -2.69 13.39 -7.05
CA VAL A 39 -2.59 12.83 -5.69
C VAL A 39 -3.18 11.42 -5.66
N VAL A 40 -4.33 11.19 -6.31
CA VAL A 40 -4.92 9.85 -6.42
C VAL A 40 -3.93 8.89 -7.09
N LEU A 41 -3.33 9.31 -8.21
CA LEU A 41 -2.36 8.52 -8.95
C LEU A 41 -1.11 8.23 -8.12
N GLU A 42 -0.61 9.21 -7.37
CA GLU A 42 0.55 9.02 -6.50
C GLU A 42 0.32 7.89 -5.48
N TYR A 43 -0.79 7.92 -4.74
CA TYR A 43 -1.08 6.87 -3.75
C TYR A 43 -1.42 5.52 -4.42
N ALA A 44 -2.04 5.51 -5.60
CA ALA A 44 -2.27 4.29 -6.37
C ALA A 44 -0.94 3.65 -6.82
N LEU A 45 0.03 4.46 -7.24
CA LEU A 45 1.38 4.00 -7.56
C LEU A 45 2.09 3.46 -6.31
N TRP A 46 2.00 4.13 -5.17
CA TRP A 46 2.58 3.63 -3.91
C TRP A 46 2.01 2.26 -3.51
N ALA A 47 0.69 2.09 -3.59
CA ALA A 47 0.04 0.80 -3.33
C ALA A 47 0.46 -0.28 -4.35
N GLY A 48 0.48 0.05 -5.65
CA GLY A 48 0.89 -0.86 -6.71
C GLY A 48 2.34 -1.31 -6.59
N ILE A 49 3.25 -0.39 -6.30
CA ILE A 49 4.67 -0.69 -6.05
C ILE A 49 4.81 -1.60 -4.83
N ALA A 50 4.09 -1.34 -3.74
CA ALA A 50 4.14 -2.18 -2.55
C ALA A 50 3.70 -3.62 -2.84
N VAL A 51 2.59 -3.81 -3.57
CA VAL A 51 2.12 -5.14 -4.01
C VAL A 51 3.16 -5.82 -4.91
N ALA A 52 3.68 -5.11 -5.91
CA ALA A 52 4.67 -5.67 -6.83
C ALA A 52 5.93 -6.16 -6.10
N LEU A 53 6.44 -5.37 -5.15
CA LEU A 53 7.63 -5.73 -4.37
C LEU A 53 7.38 -6.83 -3.34
N LEU A 54 6.18 -6.93 -2.77
CA LEU A 54 5.79 -8.05 -1.90
C LEU A 54 5.71 -9.36 -2.67
N LEU A 55 5.25 -9.32 -3.92
CA LEU A 55 5.08 -10.49 -4.78
C LEU A 55 6.31 -10.82 -5.63
N ALA A 56 7.31 -9.92 -5.72
CA ALA A 56 8.56 -10.13 -6.46
C ALA A 56 9.26 -11.47 -6.16
N PRO A 57 9.31 -11.97 -4.89
CA PRO A 57 9.88 -13.27 -4.60
C PRO A 57 9.20 -14.44 -5.31
N LEU A 58 7.91 -14.33 -5.66
CA LEU A 58 7.17 -15.38 -6.36
C LEU A 58 7.63 -15.59 -7.81
N VAL A 59 8.22 -14.55 -8.42
CA VAL A 59 8.83 -14.62 -9.76
C VAL A 59 10.34 -14.82 -9.71
N GLY A 60 10.89 -15.07 -8.51
CA GLY A 60 12.31 -15.30 -8.28
C GLY A 60 13.16 -14.03 -8.13
N ASP A 61 12.54 -12.85 -8.10
CA ASP A 61 13.26 -11.59 -7.87
C ASP A 61 13.26 -11.22 -6.38
N TRP A 62 14.39 -11.48 -5.73
CA TRP A 62 14.54 -11.30 -4.30
C TRP A 62 15.03 -9.88 -3.96
N PRO A 63 14.42 -9.21 -2.96
CA PRO A 63 14.80 -7.86 -2.61
C PRO A 63 16.24 -7.80 -2.10
N GLY A 64 16.98 -6.81 -2.60
CA GLY A 64 18.31 -6.46 -2.11
C GLY A 64 18.28 -5.37 -1.04
N PRO A 65 19.46 -4.93 -0.57
CA PRO A 65 19.57 -3.90 0.45
C PRO A 65 18.97 -2.55 0.03
N VAL A 66 18.98 -2.23 -1.28
CA VAL A 66 18.38 -1.00 -1.80
C VAL A 66 16.86 -1.01 -1.63
N VAL A 67 16.20 -2.10 -2.02
CA VAL A 67 14.74 -2.26 -1.86
C VAL A 67 14.34 -2.19 -0.39
N MET A 68 15.13 -2.84 0.48
CA MET A 68 14.95 -2.75 1.92
C MET A 68 15.01 -1.28 2.40
N LEU A 69 16.09 -0.55 2.10
CA LEU A 69 16.24 0.83 2.56
C LEU A 69 15.16 1.76 1.99
N VAL A 70 14.81 1.61 0.72
CA VAL A 70 13.78 2.44 0.06
C VAL A 70 12.40 2.16 0.67
N SER A 71 12.05 0.90 0.92
CA SER A 71 10.76 0.56 1.55
C SER A 71 10.63 1.18 2.95
N TRP A 72 11.68 1.12 3.77
CA TRP A 72 11.72 1.78 5.07
C TRP A 72 11.66 3.30 4.98
N ALA A 73 12.36 3.91 4.02
CA ALA A 73 12.30 5.34 3.79
C ALA A 73 10.89 5.78 3.37
N LEU A 74 10.24 5.05 2.46
CA LEU A 74 8.89 5.35 2.00
C LEU A 74 7.86 5.21 3.14
N ALA A 75 7.94 4.12 3.92
CA ALA A 75 7.11 3.94 5.11
C ALA A 75 7.33 5.07 6.12
N GLY A 76 8.59 5.48 6.32
CA GLY A 76 8.95 6.62 7.17
C GLY A 76 8.36 7.94 6.68
N VAL A 77 8.41 8.23 5.38
CA VAL A 77 7.80 9.43 4.78
C VAL A 77 6.29 9.44 4.99
N LEU A 78 5.60 8.31 4.74
CA LEU A 78 4.15 8.19 4.95
C LEU A 78 3.77 8.33 6.42
N PHE A 79 4.58 7.79 7.32
CA PHE A 79 4.35 7.92 8.76
C PHE A 79 4.56 9.36 9.24
N CYS A 80 5.62 10.03 8.77
CA CYS A 80 5.89 11.43 9.06
C CYS A 80 4.82 12.37 8.47
N SER A 81 4.21 11.99 7.35
CA SER A 81 3.13 12.75 6.72
C SER A 81 1.76 12.53 7.37
N ARG A 82 1.66 11.80 8.49
CA ARG A 82 0.39 11.55 9.24
C ARG A 82 -0.51 12.75 9.46
N ARG A 83 0.05 13.94 9.60
CA ARG A 83 -0.72 15.18 9.76
C ARG A 83 -1.54 15.54 8.52
N ALA A 84 -1.08 15.17 7.32
CA ALA A 84 -1.76 15.44 6.06
C ALA A 84 -3.03 14.59 5.86
N TRP A 85 -3.26 13.60 6.73
CA TRP A 85 -4.40 12.69 6.67
C TRP A 85 -5.09 12.53 8.05
N ALA A 86 -4.84 13.44 8.99
CA ALA A 86 -5.43 13.39 10.32
C ALA A 86 -6.95 13.64 10.35
N GLY A 87 -7.55 14.10 9.25
CA GLY A 87 -8.99 14.31 9.09
C GLY A 87 -9.65 13.32 8.14
N ASP A 88 -8.94 12.27 7.74
CA ASP A 88 -9.47 11.27 6.84
C ASP A 88 -10.50 10.42 7.56
N VAL A 89 -11.74 10.48 7.07
CA VAL A 89 -12.83 9.65 7.54
C VAL A 89 -13.20 8.71 6.40
N ALA A 90 -13.36 7.43 6.72
CA ALA A 90 -13.88 6.49 5.74
C ALA A 90 -15.26 6.97 5.27
N PRO A 91 -15.56 6.93 3.96
CA PRO A 91 -16.86 7.39 3.48
C PRO A 91 -17.96 6.51 4.08
N ASP A 92 -19.10 7.09 4.45
CA ASP A 92 -20.20 6.38 5.13
C ASP A 92 -20.66 5.12 4.38
N VAL A 93 -20.57 5.17 3.05
CA VAL A 93 -20.89 4.06 2.14
C VAL A 93 -19.93 2.86 2.22
N ALA A 94 -18.78 2.98 2.91
CA ALA A 94 -17.81 1.89 3.04
C ALA A 94 -18.28 0.78 3.99
N THR A 95 -19.15 1.09 4.96
CA THR A 95 -19.76 0.11 5.86
C THR A 95 -21.22 -0.18 5.53
N ASP A 96 -21.78 0.50 4.52
CA ASP A 96 -23.12 0.21 4.05
C ASP A 96 -23.21 -1.23 3.55
N GLN A 97 -24.22 -1.96 4.02
CA GLN A 97 -24.49 -3.29 3.51
C GLN A 97 -25.00 -3.16 2.07
N ALA A 98 -24.23 -3.69 1.12
CA ALA A 98 -24.72 -3.82 -0.24
C ALA A 98 -25.99 -4.71 -0.22
N PRO A 99 -27.14 -4.23 -0.72
CA PRO A 99 -28.36 -5.03 -0.74
C PRO A 99 -28.13 -6.24 -1.65
N LEU A 100 -28.19 -7.45 -1.07
CA LEU A 100 -28.02 -8.73 -1.79
C LEU A 100 -28.99 -8.88 -2.97
N SER A 101 -30.11 -8.14 -2.97
CA SER A 101 -31.10 -8.10 -4.05
C SER A 101 -30.60 -7.49 -5.37
N LYS A 102 -29.39 -6.93 -5.41
CA LYS A 102 -28.76 -6.39 -6.64
C LYS A 102 -27.73 -7.33 -7.26
N LEU A 103 -27.48 -8.50 -6.67
CA LEU A 103 -26.63 -9.52 -7.28
C LEU A 103 -27.41 -10.20 -8.41
N PRO A 104 -26.88 -10.28 -9.65
CA PRO A 104 -27.52 -11.04 -10.71
C PRO A 104 -27.67 -12.49 -10.25
N GLU A 105 -28.89 -13.02 -10.32
CA GLU A 105 -29.15 -14.45 -10.10
C GLU A 105 -28.33 -15.26 -11.10
N VAL A 106 -27.47 -16.13 -10.60
CA VAL A 106 -26.67 -17.08 -11.40
C VAL A 106 -27.48 -18.36 -11.59
#